data_AF-A0A2E3Q837-F1
#
_entry.id   AF-A0A2E3Q837-F1
#
_cell.length_a   1.000
_cell.length_b   1.000
_cell.length_c   1.000
_cell.angle_alpha   90.00
_cell.angle_beta   90.00
_cell.angle_gamma   90.00
#
_symmetry.space_group_name_H-M   'P 1'
#
loop_
_entity.id
_entity.type
_entity.pdbx_description
1 polymer ?
#
loop_
_entity_poly.entity_id
_entity_poly.type
_entity_poly.pdbx_seq_one_letter_code
_entity_poly.pdbx_strand_id
1 'polypeptide(L)'
;MFKTVILPRPILKPILAMLGLLALSACGSDMRTMNDSHMQTLAYYFAEHEPGEPLPRGWRRLDGAEINYRFANETYAVYSIDEDEQLLVMHLYDDGTGRLEADDDRERCEWNSMVDQLTIECDDTDMEWHIFTNGPDLIALDLDEDEYAILRKRPGR
;
A
#
# COMPACT_ATOMS: atom_id res chain seq x y z
N MET A 1 -39.55 65.82 9.50
CA MET A 1 -39.25 64.46 9.99
C MET A 1 -39.04 63.54 8.79
N PHE A 2 -38.01 62.71 8.88
CA PHE A 2 -37.35 62.00 7.79
C PHE A 2 -38.23 61.00 7.01
N LYS A 3 -37.99 60.95 5.69
CA LYS A 3 -38.44 59.92 4.74
C LYS A 3 -37.78 58.57 5.06
N THR A 4 -38.50 57.47 4.86
CA THR A 4 -37.86 56.18 4.55
C THR A 4 -38.71 55.40 3.55
N VAL A 5 -38.21 55.34 2.33
CA VAL A 5 -38.63 54.42 1.27
C VAL A 5 -37.91 53.10 1.53
N ILE A 6 -38.65 51.99 1.61
CA ILE A 6 -38.06 50.65 1.70
C ILE A 6 -38.19 50.01 0.31
N LEU A 7 -37.05 49.90 -0.37
CA LEU A 7 -36.89 49.10 -1.60
C LEU A 7 -36.93 47.58 -1.30
N PRO A 8 -37.28 46.74 -2.28
CA PRO A 8 -37.36 45.29 -2.12
C PRO A 8 -35.97 44.65 -2.14
N ARG A 9 -35.80 43.54 -1.40
CA ARG A 9 -34.58 42.72 -1.43
C ARG A 9 -34.50 41.88 -2.71
N PRO A 10 -33.30 41.70 -3.30
CA PRO A 10 -33.13 40.91 -4.52
C PRO A 10 -33.09 39.40 -4.23
N ILE A 11 -33.68 38.66 -5.15
CA ILE A 11 -33.50 37.23 -5.39
C ILE A 11 -32.07 37.02 -5.90
N LEU A 12 -31.24 36.20 -5.22
CA LEU A 12 -30.11 35.50 -5.87
C LEU A 12 -29.42 34.48 -4.94
N LYS A 13 -29.40 33.22 -5.43
CA LYS A 13 -28.50 32.09 -5.15
C LYS A 13 -28.97 30.98 -4.19
N PRO A 14 -29.41 29.84 -4.75
CA PRO A 14 -29.01 28.52 -4.30
C PRO A 14 -28.11 27.89 -5.37
N ILE A 15 -26.91 28.46 -5.61
CA ILE A 15 -25.93 27.88 -6.57
C ILE A 15 -24.69 27.34 -5.83
N LEU A 16 -24.59 27.52 -4.51
CA LEU A 16 -23.42 27.11 -3.73
C LEU A 16 -23.47 25.69 -3.15
N ALA A 17 -24.53 24.91 -3.42
CA ALA A 17 -24.67 23.57 -2.84
C ALA A 17 -24.20 22.43 -3.77
N MET A 18 -23.80 22.72 -5.01
CA MET A 18 -23.51 21.70 -6.02
C MET A 18 -22.02 21.57 -6.40
N LEU A 19 -21.13 22.26 -5.68
CA LEU A 19 -19.67 22.19 -5.87
C LEU A 19 -18.94 21.32 -4.83
N GLY A 20 -19.67 20.60 -3.97
CA GLY A 20 -19.10 19.84 -2.85
C GLY A 20 -19.00 18.32 -3.05
N LEU A 21 -19.26 17.78 -4.25
CA LEU A 21 -19.44 16.33 -4.46
C LEU A 21 -18.49 15.69 -5.49
N LEU A 22 -17.39 16.35 -5.86
CA LEU A 22 -16.42 15.83 -6.84
C LEU A 22 -15.01 15.63 -6.27
N ALA A 23 -14.89 15.25 -5.00
CA ALA A 23 -13.61 14.88 -4.42
C ALA A 23 -13.78 13.63 -3.56
N LEU A 24 -13.76 12.45 -4.19
CA LEU A 24 -13.34 11.15 -3.64
C LEU A 24 -13.51 10.06 -4.72
N SER A 25 -12.96 10.27 -5.93
CA SER A 25 -12.59 9.12 -6.76
C SER A 25 -11.21 8.66 -6.30
N ALA A 26 -11.16 8.02 -5.13
CA ALA A 26 -10.08 7.09 -4.84
C ALA A 26 -10.34 5.87 -5.74
N CYS A 27 -10.05 6.02 -7.04
CA CYS A 27 -9.91 4.90 -7.96
C CYS A 27 -8.56 4.25 -7.61
N GLY A 28 -8.50 3.60 -6.45
CA GLY A 28 -7.40 2.70 -6.16
C GLY A 28 -7.50 1.56 -7.15
N SER A 29 -6.46 1.36 -7.96
CA SER A 29 -6.24 0.10 -8.66
C SER A 29 -6.39 -1.03 -7.63
N ASP A 30 -7.25 -2.01 -7.87
CA ASP A 30 -7.25 -3.19 -7.00
C ASP A 30 -5.90 -3.89 -7.19
N MET A 31 -5.12 -3.98 -6.11
CA MET A 31 -3.82 -4.64 -6.10
C MET A 31 -3.88 -6.07 -6.64
N ARG A 32 -5.04 -6.74 -6.53
CA ARG A 32 -5.31 -8.07 -7.12
C ARG A 32 -5.29 -8.08 -8.65
N THR A 33 -5.35 -6.91 -9.28
CA THR A 33 -5.44 -6.71 -10.73
C THR A 33 -4.25 -5.93 -11.28
N MET A 34 -3.16 -5.81 -10.50
CA MET A 34 -1.94 -5.15 -10.96
C MET A 34 -1.41 -5.83 -12.22
N ASN A 35 -1.40 -5.09 -13.33
CA ASN A 35 -0.86 -5.56 -14.60
C ASN A 35 0.65 -5.30 -14.70
N ASP A 36 1.33 -6.03 -15.59
CA ASP A 36 2.78 -6.00 -15.73
C ASP A 36 3.33 -4.60 -16.10
N SER A 37 2.58 -3.81 -16.88
CA SER A 37 3.00 -2.44 -17.22
C SER A 37 3.00 -1.50 -16.02
N HIS A 38 2.02 -1.64 -15.11
CA HIS A 38 1.98 -0.87 -13.87
C HIS A 38 3.09 -1.32 -12.92
N MET A 39 3.31 -2.63 -12.81
CA MET A 39 4.41 -3.20 -12.02
C MET A 39 5.77 -2.66 -12.50
N GLN A 40 6.04 -2.67 -13.81
CA GLN A 40 7.27 -2.11 -14.38
C GLN A 40 7.42 -0.61 -14.09
N THR A 41 6.31 0.14 -14.07
CA THR A 41 6.34 1.57 -13.73
C THR A 41 6.75 1.79 -12.27
N LEU A 42 6.23 0.97 -11.35
CA LEU A 42 6.64 0.99 -9.94
C LEU A 42 8.11 0.56 -9.80
N ALA A 43 8.51 -0.53 -10.44
CA ALA A 43 9.87 -1.05 -10.40
C ALA A 43 10.88 0.00 -10.89
N TYR A 44 10.61 0.66 -12.02
CA TYR A 44 11.48 1.71 -12.54
C TYR A 44 11.66 2.86 -11.55
N TYR A 45 10.58 3.30 -10.90
CA TYR A 45 10.66 4.37 -9.91
C TYR A 45 11.47 3.96 -8.67
N PHE A 46 11.16 2.79 -8.11
CA PHE A 46 11.80 2.34 -6.86
C PHE A 46 13.23 1.79 -7.07
N ALA A 47 13.62 1.45 -8.29
CA ALA A 47 15.01 1.14 -8.63
C ALA A 47 15.93 2.39 -8.59
N GLU A 48 15.37 3.59 -8.81
CA GLU A 48 16.11 4.86 -8.75
C GLU A 48 15.94 5.59 -7.41
N HIS A 49 15.03 5.16 -6.55
CA HIS A 49 14.71 5.81 -5.27
C HIS A 49 15.62 5.26 -4.16
N GLU A 50 16.30 6.14 -3.42
CA GLU A 50 17.13 5.70 -2.30
C GLU A 50 16.29 5.56 -1.01
N PRO A 51 16.49 4.49 -0.21
CA PRO A 51 15.88 4.36 1.11
C PRO A 51 16.09 5.61 1.98
N GLY A 52 15.00 6.14 2.52
CA GLY A 52 15.01 7.36 3.33
C GLY A 52 14.78 8.66 2.57
N GLU A 53 14.84 8.65 1.22
CA GLU A 53 14.40 9.80 0.44
C GLU A 53 12.88 10.02 0.56
N PRO A 54 12.40 11.28 0.48
CA PRO A 54 10.97 11.56 0.53
C PRO A 54 10.21 10.86 -0.60
N LEU A 55 9.19 10.09 -0.24
CA LEU A 55 8.32 9.44 -1.22
C LEU A 55 7.44 10.47 -1.96
N PRO A 56 6.94 10.12 -3.17
CA PRO A 56 6.04 10.98 -3.91
C PRO A 56 4.74 11.25 -3.15
N ARG A 57 4.09 12.36 -3.49
CA ARG A 57 2.81 12.72 -2.86
C ARG A 57 1.80 11.58 -2.96
N GLY A 58 1.22 11.21 -1.82
CA GLY A 58 0.20 10.17 -1.72
C GLY A 58 0.73 8.85 -1.16
N TRP A 59 2.05 8.63 -1.24
CA TRP A 59 2.69 7.52 -0.55
C TRP A 59 2.87 7.81 0.93
N ARG A 60 2.78 6.76 1.74
CA ARG A 60 3.06 6.79 3.17
C ARG A 60 3.45 5.39 3.65
N ARG A 61 4.13 5.35 4.79
CA ARG A 61 4.37 4.11 5.52
C ARG A 61 3.09 3.65 6.23
N LEU A 62 2.90 2.34 6.30
CA LEU A 62 1.86 1.71 7.13
C LEU A 62 2.34 1.58 8.56
N ASP A 63 1.43 1.76 9.51
CA ASP A 63 1.67 1.33 10.89
C ASP A 63 1.36 -0.17 11.06
N GLY A 64 1.74 -0.72 12.21
CA GLY A 64 1.58 -2.14 12.54
C GLY A 64 0.13 -2.60 12.55
N ALA A 65 -0.82 -1.75 12.94
CA ALA A 65 -2.24 -2.11 12.92
C ALA A 65 -2.75 -2.22 11.47
N GLU A 66 -2.30 -1.33 10.60
CA GLU A 66 -2.62 -1.37 9.17
C GLU A 66 -1.95 -2.54 8.45
N ILE A 67 -0.71 -2.88 8.81
CA ILE A 67 -0.03 -4.09 8.31
C ILE A 67 -0.87 -5.31 8.71
N ASN A 68 -1.19 -5.49 9.99
CA ASN A 68 -2.01 -6.62 10.43
C ASN A 68 -3.33 -6.70 9.67
N TYR A 69 -4.04 -5.57 9.53
CA TYR A 69 -5.30 -5.52 8.79
C TYR A 69 -5.19 -5.91 7.31
N ARG A 70 -4.08 -5.58 6.65
CA ARG A 70 -3.89 -5.83 5.20
C ARG A 70 -3.31 -7.20 4.88
N PHE A 71 -2.56 -7.79 5.80
CA PHE A 71 -1.77 -8.99 5.56
C PHE A 71 -2.34 -10.23 6.24
N ALA A 72 -3.06 -10.10 7.36
CA ALA A 72 -3.66 -11.25 8.03
C ALA A 72 -4.65 -11.98 7.11
N ASN A 73 -4.42 -13.29 6.96
CA ASN A 73 -5.15 -14.21 6.09
C ASN A 73 -5.12 -13.82 4.60
N GLU A 74 -4.03 -13.23 4.14
CA GLU A 74 -3.87 -12.80 2.75
C GLU A 74 -2.61 -13.39 2.11
N THR A 75 -2.61 -13.43 0.78
CA THR A 75 -1.50 -13.96 -0.03
C THR A 75 -0.93 -12.87 -0.92
N TYR A 76 0.39 -12.77 -0.98
CA TYR A 76 1.13 -11.83 -1.82
C TYR A 76 2.21 -12.58 -2.62
N ALA A 77 2.36 -12.23 -3.89
CA ALA A 77 3.59 -12.48 -4.62
C ALA A 77 4.55 -11.32 -4.32
N VAL A 78 5.78 -11.65 -3.96
CA VAL A 78 6.86 -10.70 -3.67
C VAL A 78 7.78 -10.66 -4.88
N TYR A 79 7.95 -9.48 -5.44
CA TYR A 79 8.77 -9.26 -6.63
C TYR A 79 9.94 -8.35 -6.28
N SER A 80 11.16 -8.87 -6.38
CA SER A 80 12.38 -8.07 -6.16
C SER A 80 12.56 -7.11 -7.32
N ILE A 81 12.85 -5.85 -6.99
CA ILE A 81 13.14 -4.84 -7.99
C ILE A 81 14.57 -4.95 -8.49
N ASP A 82 15.53 -5.34 -7.63
CA ASP A 82 16.94 -5.48 -8.02
C ASP A 82 17.15 -6.73 -8.90
N GLU A 83 16.54 -7.86 -8.51
CA GLU A 83 16.68 -9.13 -9.24
C GLU A 83 15.75 -9.22 -10.47
N ASP A 84 14.82 -8.27 -10.64
CA ASP A 84 13.82 -8.23 -11.72
C ASP A 84 12.94 -9.50 -11.79
N GLU A 85 12.79 -10.22 -10.68
CA GLU A 85 12.05 -11.48 -10.62
C GLU A 85 11.16 -11.66 -9.37
N GLN A 86 10.25 -12.63 -9.44
CA GLN A 86 9.39 -12.98 -8.31
C GLN A 86 10.16 -13.90 -7.35
N LEU A 87 10.60 -13.35 -6.22
CA LEU A 87 11.29 -14.10 -5.18
C LEU A 87 10.45 -15.24 -4.61
N LEU A 88 9.25 -14.89 -4.13
CA LEU A 88 8.45 -15.82 -3.35
C LEU A 88 6.96 -15.48 -3.36
N VAL A 89 6.18 -16.45 -2.89
CA VAL A 89 4.78 -16.27 -2.55
C VAL A 89 4.64 -16.37 -1.05
N MET A 90 4.24 -15.27 -0.45
CA MET A 90 4.00 -15.15 0.98
C MET A 90 2.51 -15.31 1.29
N HIS A 91 2.19 -16.15 2.26
CA HIS A 91 0.87 -16.24 2.85
C HIS A 91 0.96 -16.11 4.37
N LEU A 92 0.26 -15.12 4.92
CA LEU A 92 0.31 -14.80 6.36
C LEU A 92 -1.06 -15.08 6.96
N TYR A 93 -1.11 -15.94 7.98
CA TYR A 93 -2.34 -16.33 8.69
C TYR A 93 -2.64 -15.36 9.84
N ASP A 94 -3.91 -15.24 10.24
CA ASP A 94 -4.33 -14.35 11.33
C ASP A 94 -3.93 -14.83 12.74
N ASP A 95 -3.40 -16.05 12.85
CA ASP A 95 -2.86 -16.62 14.09
C ASP A 95 -1.37 -16.31 14.32
N GLY A 96 -0.75 -15.49 13.47
CA GLY A 96 0.66 -15.15 13.54
C GLY A 96 1.59 -16.16 12.88
N THR A 97 1.06 -17.20 12.23
CA THR A 97 1.88 -18.11 11.40
C THR A 97 1.94 -17.64 9.95
N GLY A 98 3.01 -17.98 9.26
CA GLY A 98 3.27 -17.62 7.88
C GLY A 98 3.77 -18.79 7.05
N ARG A 99 3.72 -18.63 5.73
CA ARG A 99 4.19 -19.61 4.77
C ARG A 99 4.82 -18.92 3.57
N LEU A 100 6.09 -19.18 3.32
CA LEU A 100 6.80 -18.73 2.13
C LEU A 100 6.94 -19.90 1.16
N GLU A 101 6.76 -19.62 -0.13
CA GLU A 101 6.93 -20.58 -1.22
C GLU A 101 7.82 -19.94 -2.29
N ALA A 102 9.00 -20.51 -2.52
CA ALA A 102 9.97 -20.13 -3.55
C ALA A 102 10.53 -21.41 -4.19
N ASP A 103 10.70 -21.44 -5.52
CA ASP A 103 11.38 -22.54 -6.25
C ASP A 103 11.06 -23.99 -5.80
N ASP A 104 9.77 -24.29 -5.61
CA ASP A 104 9.23 -25.57 -5.10
C ASP A 104 9.55 -25.91 -3.64
N ASP A 105 10.31 -25.07 -2.93
CA ASP A 105 10.51 -25.11 -1.50
C ASP A 105 9.42 -24.34 -0.75
N ARG A 106 9.15 -24.80 0.47
CA ARG A 106 8.09 -24.25 1.31
C ARG A 106 8.48 -24.24 2.76
N GLU A 107 8.53 -23.03 3.30
CA GLU A 107 8.90 -22.78 4.69
C GLU A 107 7.68 -22.37 5.50
N ARG A 108 7.69 -22.77 6.77
CA ARG A 108 6.74 -22.28 7.76
C ARG A 108 7.47 -21.22 8.59
N CYS A 109 6.78 -20.12 8.82
CA CYS A 109 7.34 -18.98 9.51
C CYS A 109 6.40 -18.53 10.64
N GLU A 110 6.91 -17.73 11.54
CA GLU A 110 6.12 -16.86 12.41
C GLU A 110 6.16 -15.44 11.83
N TRP A 111 5.11 -14.65 12.03
CA TRP A 111 5.11 -13.26 11.62
C TRP A 111 4.40 -12.37 12.63
N ASN A 112 4.82 -11.12 12.67
CA ASN A 112 4.18 -10.09 13.48
C ASN A 112 4.30 -8.73 12.79
N SER A 113 3.58 -7.74 13.33
CA SER A 113 3.58 -6.39 12.78
C SER A 113 3.83 -5.33 13.86
N MET A 114 4.87 -5.51 14.65
CA MET A 114 5.15 -4.63 15.79
C MET A 114 5.51 -3.21 15.32
N VAL A 115 4.89 -2.21 15.97
CA VAL A 115 5.06 -0.78 15.73
C VAL A 115 4.68 -0.36 14.30
N ASP A 116 5.58 -0.47 13.35
CA ASP A 116 5.45 -0.04 11.96
C ASP A 116 6.28 -0.91 10.99
N GLN A 117 6.64 -2.13 11.42
CA GLN A 117 7.41 -3.12 10.69
C GLN A 117 6.57 -4.38 10.46
N LEU A 118 6.82 -5.08 9.36
CA LEU A 118 6.40 -6.46 9.15
C LEU A 118 7.62 -7.35 9.37
N THR A 119 7.57 -8.21 10.38
CA THR A 119 8.65 -9.15 10.70
C THR A 119 8.18 -10.56 10.41
N ILE A 120 8.99 -11.33 9.69
CA ILE A 120 8.73 -12.71 9.31
C ILE A 120 9.98 -13.52 9.66
N GLU A 121 9.82 -14.51 10.53
CA GLU A 121 10.90 -15.36 11.04
C GLU A 121 10.67 -16.79 10.54
N CYS A 122 11.58 -17.30 9.72
CA CYS A 122 11.55 -18.66 9.18
C CYS A 122 12.80 -19.43 9.64
N ASP A 123 12.85 -20.74 9.38
CA ASP A 123 13.95 -21.58 9.85
C ASP A 123 15.33 -21.14 9.32
N ASP A 124 15.38 -20.67 8.05
CA ASP A 124 16.63 -20.35 7.34
C ASP A 124 16.71 -18.87 6.88
N THR A 125 15.67 -18.06 7.15
CA THR A 125 15.58 -16.67 6.67
C THR A 125 14.69 -15.85 7.59
N ASP A 126 15.16 -14.67 7.96
CA ASP A 126 14.37 -13.64 8.64
C ASP A 126 14.20 -12.46 7.68
N MET A 127 13.03 -11.82 7.70
CA MET A 127 12.74 -10.62 6.91
C MET A 127 12.11 -9.56 7.80
N GLU A 128 12.68 -8.36 7.79
CA GLU A 128 12.15 -7.19 8.47
C GLU A 128 11.86 -6.07 7.47
N TRP A 129 10.59 -5.72 7.30
CA TRP A 129 10.18 -4.81 6.22
C TRP A 129 9.44 -3.57 6.71
N HIS A 130 9.76 -2.42 6.10
CA HIS A 130 8.85 -1.27 6.08
C HIS A 130 7.88 -1.39 4.91
N ILE A 131 6.58 -1.26 5.18
CA ILE A 131 5.56 -1.32 4.12
C ILE A 131 5.06 0.08 3.77
N PHE A 132 5.17 0.44 2.49
CA PHE A 132 4.67 1.69 1.93
C PHE A 132 3.45 1.46 1.05
N THR A 133 2.54 2.44 1.04
CA THR A 133 1.35 2.42 0.19
C THR A 133 0.99 3.80 -0.30
N ASN A 134 0.45 3.87 -1.52
CA ASN A 134 -0.30 5.02 -2.03
C ASN A 134 -1.84 4.79 -1.98
N GLY A 135 -2.28 3.70 -1.34
CA GLY A 135 -3.65 3.21 -1.35
C GLY A 135 -3.74 1.85 -2.05
N PRO A 136 -3.67 1.83 -3.40
CA PRO A 136 -3.74 0.60 -4.19
C PRO A 136 -2.45 -0.22 -4.23
N ASP A 137 -1.29 0.41 -4.21
CA ASP A 137 -0.01 -0.27 -4.36
C ASP A 137 0.63 -0.52 -2.99
N LEU A 138 1.41 -1.60 -2.91
CA LEU A 138 2.22 -1.92 -1.74
C LEU A 138 3.66 -2.18 -2.17
N ILE A 139 4.59 -1.55 -1.45
CA ILE A 139 6.03 -1.69 -1.64
C ILE A 139 6.62 -2.02 -0.28
N ALA A 140 7.39 -3.09 -0.21
CA ALA A 140 8.23 -3.41 0.94
C ALA A 140 9.62 -2.82 0.72
N LEU A 141 10.20 -2.26 1.78
CA LEU A 141 11.63 -2.00 1.88
C LEU A 141 12.19 -3.01 2.87
N ASP A 142 13.13 -3.82 2.42
CA ASP A 142 13.95 -4.67 3.25
C ASP A 142 14.91 -3.83 4.10
N LEU A 143 14.91 -4.05 5.42
CA LEU A 143 15.70 -3.27 6.36
C LEU A 143 17.11 -3.80 6.57
N ASP A 144 17.37 -5.04 6.17
CA ASP A 144 18.69 -5.64 6.24
C ASP A 144 19.47 -5.41 4.95
N GLU A 145 18.76 -5.44 3.81
CA GLU A 145 19.37 -5.30 2.48
C GLU A 145 19.23 -3.90 1.87
N ASP A 146 18.38 -3.03 2.43
CA ASP A 146 18.04 -1.70 1.88
C ASP A 146 17.43 -1.81 0.45
N GLU A 147 16.74 -2.91 0.16
CA GLU A 147 16.18 -3.22 -1.16
C GLU A 147 14.65 -3.14 -1.20
N TYR A 148 14.10 -2.75 -2.34
CA TYR A 148 12.65 -2.65 -2.52
C TYR A 148 12.06 -3.90 -3.20
N ALA A 149 10.88 -4.30 -2.72
CA ALA A 149 10.06 -5.33 -3.35
C ALA A 149 8.62 -4.84 -3.58
N ILE A 150 8.04 -5.24 -4.71
CA ILE A 150 6.64 -5.01 -5.02
C ILE A 150 5.80 -6.14 -4.43
N LEU A 151 4.78 -5.78 -3.65
CA LEU A 151 3.86 -6.74 -3.07
C LEU A 151 2.58 -6.80 -3.91
N ARG A 152 2.44 -7.87 -4.71
CA ARG A 152 1.25 -8.09 -5.54
C ARG A 152 0.29 -9.07 -4.88
N LYS A 153 -0.87 -8.58 -4.45
CA LYS A 153 -1.91 -9.41 -3.84
C LYS A 153 -2.38 -10.51 -4.79
N ARG A 154 -2.47 -11.74 -4.29
CA ARG A 154 -3.03 -12.89 -4.99
C ARG A 154 -4.44 -13.18 -4.46
N PRO A 155 -5.38 -13.60 -5.32
CA PRO A 155 -6.63 -14.18 -4.84
C PRO A 155 -6.33 -15.38 -3.93
N GLY A 156 -6.93 -15.42 -2.74
CA GLY A 156 -6.86 -16.59 -1.86
C GLY A 156 -7.33 -17.83 -2.62
N ARG A 157 -6.52 -18.90 -2.61
CA ARG A 157 -6.89 -20.21 -3.14
C ARG A 157 -7.70 -20.99 -2.12
#